data_AF-A0A161MHE7-F1
#
_entry.id   AF-A0A161MHE7-F1
#
_cell.length_a   1.000
_cell.length_b   1.000
_cell.length_c   1.000
_cell.angle_alpha   90.00
_cell.angle_beta   90.00
_cell.angle_gamma   90.00
#
_symmetry.space_group_name_H-M   'P 1'
#
loop_
_entity.id
_entity.type
_entity.pdbx_description
1 polymer ?
#
loop_
_entity_poly.entity_id
_entity_poly.type
_entity_poly.pdbx_seq_one_letter_code
_entity_poly.pdbx_strand_id
1 'polypeptide(L)'
;DSGEPPVKIFLSRLNAANENGENREVKLIKIQTNDAKSIADSPDVQKENKKPRRSGSLALFFRKFYQLAAVRLKDLCDWLKITYWDLIWTCFETTIVNHVGLMFERHVDQLLLCAIYVVCKIVGLQPSFVDILRCYRYLPQATSSVYRNVLVSPDRCLDDLKNANDLTELVRVN
;
A
#
# COMPACT_ATOMS: atom_id res chain seq x y z
N ASP A 1 -23.02 13.16 -16.03
CA ASP A 1 -22.46 13.72 -14.80
C ASP A 1 -21.00 13.32 -14.72
N SER A 2 -20.12 14.24 -15.07
CA SER A 2 -18.73 13.98 -15.47
C SER A 2 -17.82 13.89 -14.25
N GLY A 3 -17.89 12.77 -13.53
CA GLY A 3 -16.90 12.40 -12.53
C GLY A 3 -15.54 12.20 -13.21
N GLU A 4 -14.54 12.98 -12.82
CA GLU A 4 -13.17 12.77 -13.29
C GLU A 4 -12.74 11.32 -13.02
N PRO A 5 -12.04 10.67 -13.97
CA PRO A 5 -11.64 9.28 -13.79
C PRO A 5 -10.77 9.16 -12.52
N PRO A 6 -11.00 8.15 -11.67
CA PRO A 6 -10.29 7.94 -10.40
C PRO A 6 -8.76 7.96 -10.53
N VAL A 7 -8.26 7.55 -11.70
CA VAL A 7 -6.84 7.58 -12.08
C VAL A 7 -6.28 9.01 -12.13
N LYS A 8 -7.06 10.02 -12.53
CA LYS A 8 -6.64 11.43 -12.52
C LYS A 8 -6.56 11.99 -11.11
N ILE A 9 -7.50 11.63 -10.23
CA ILE A 9 -7.45 11.99 -8.81
C ILE A 9 -6.25 11.32 -8.13
N PHE A 10 -5.92 10.10 -8.52
CA PHE A 10 -4.76 9.38 -8.00
C PHE A 10 -3.44 9.95 -8.53
N LEU A 11 -3.34 10.24 -9.83
CA LEU A 11 -2.17 10.91 -10.41
C LEU A 11 -2.01 12.33 -9.89
N SER A 12 -3.10 13.05 -9.64
CA SER A 12 -3.04 14.38 -9.01
C SER A 12 -2.65 14.28 -7.54
N ARG A 13 -3.06 13.25 -6.80
CA ARG A 13 -2.58 12.99 -5.43
C ARG A 13 -1.12 12.56 -5.39
N LEU A 14 -0.63 11.76 -6.34
CA LEU A 14 0.78 11.40 -6.45
C LEU A 14 1.65 12.57 -6.90
N ASN A 15 1.18 13.38 -7.84
CA ASN A 15 1.86 14.60 -8.28
C ASN A 15 1.81 15.67 -7.18
N ALA A 16 0.69 15.84 -6.47
CA ALA A 16 0.56 16.72 -5.32
C ALA A 16 1.39 16.24 -4.13
N ALA A 17 1.58 14.94 -3.92
CA ALA A 17 2.53 14.42 -2.92
C ALA A 17 3.99 14.67 -3.32
N ASN A 18 4.27 14.83 -4.62
CA ASN A 18 5.58 15.22 -5.13
C ASN A 18 5.81 16.75 -5.03
N GLU A 19 4.74 17.55 -5.03
CA GLU A 19 4.77 19.02 -4.91
C GLU A 19 4.61 19.52 -3.46
N ASN A 20 3.88 18.79 -2.60
CA ASN A 20 3.55 19.16 -1.21
C ASN A 20 4.35 18.35 -0.17
N GLY A 21 5.67 18.33 -0.31
CA GLY A 21 6.59 17.84 0.72
C GLY A 21 6.66 18.77 1.95
N GLU A 22 5.52 19.15 2.53
CA GLU A 22 5.45 19.84 3.82
C GLU A 22 5.41 18.82 4.96
N ASN A 23 6.56 18.77 5.65
CA ASN A 23 6.78 18.34 7.03
C ASN A 23 5.51 18.09 7.87
N ARG A 24 5.12 16.82 8.01
CA ARG A 24 4.49 16.35 9.24
C ARG A 24 5.49 15.49 10.00
N GLU A 25 6.26 16.18 10.84
CA GLU A 25 7.17 15.61 11.82
C GLU A 25 6.39 14.65 12.74
N VAL A 26 6.72 13.36 12.68
CA VAL A 26 6.33 12.39 13.70
C VAL A 26 7.05 12.81 14.98
N LYS A 27 6.28 13.29 15.95
CA LYS A 27 6.76 13.80 17.24
C LYS A 27 7.36 12.65 18.06
N LEU A 28 8.66 12.41 17.91
CA LEU A 28 9.40 11.54 18.81
C LEU A 28 9.53 12.24 20.17
N ILE A 29 8.98 11.63 21.22
CA ILE A 29 9.14 12.09 22.60
C ILE A 29 10.62 11.92 22.98
N LYS A 30 11.35 13.04 23.12
CA LYS A 30 12.70 13.07 23.69
C LYS A 30 12.61 13.14 25.22
N ILE A 31 13.18 12.13 25.89
CA ILE A 31 13.46 12.14 27.32
C ILE A 31 14.56 13.18 27.59
N GLN A 32 14.32 14.05 28.58
CA GLN A 32 15.19 15.15 28.99
C GLN A 32 16.38 14.67 29.83
N THR A 33 17.56 15.19 29.52
CA THR A 33 18.63 15.40 30.50
C THR A 33 19.18 16.82 30.31
N ASN A 34 19.18 17.57 31.41
CA ASN A 34 19.62 18.96 31.52
C ASN A 34 21.16 19.04 31.44
N ASP A 35 21.69 20.13 30.88
CA ASP A 35 22.75 20.94 31.49
C ASP A 35 23.00 22.24 30.70
N ALA A 36 23.52 23.24 31.40
CA ALA A 36 23.34 24.68 31.16
C ALA A 36 24.45 25.39 30.35
N LYS A 37 24.13 26.66 29.95
CA LYS A 37 24.98 27.89 29.95
C LYS A 37 25.30 28.59 28.59
N SER A 38 24.42 29.55 28.24
CA SER A 38 24.58 30.97 27.82
C SER A 38 25.72 31.51 26.88
N ILE A 39 25.33 32.24 25.81
CA ILE A 39 25.59 33.68 25.44
C ILE A 39 25.84 33.93 23.91
N ALA A 40 24.91 34.70 23.32
CA ALA A 40 24.94 35.75 22.26
C ALA A 40 25.46 35.58 20.80
N ASP A 41 24.60 36.10 19.91
CA ASP A 41 24.76 36.79 18.60
C ASP A 41 24.68 36.02 17.26
N SER A 42 23.88 36.57 16.34
CA SER A 42 23.40 36.04 15.03
C SER A 42 23.87 36.97 13.88
N PRO A 43 23.69 36.70 12.56
CA PRO A 43 23.09 35.54 11.87
C PRO A 43 23.90 35.03 10.64
N ASP A 44 23.83 33.73 10.30
CA ASP A 44 23.75 33.30 8.88
C ASP A 44 23.17 31.87 8.78
N VAL A 45 22.31 31.72 7.78
CA VAL A 45 21.32 30.67 7.61
C VAL A 45 21.88 29.60 6.67
N GLN A 46 22.26 28.42 7.19
CA GLN A 46 22.25 27.18 6.40
C GLN A 46 21.85 25.99 7.28
N LYS A 47 20.56 25.91 7.62
CA LYS A 47 19.94 24.64 7.99
C LYS A 47 19.83 23.84 6.70
N GLU A 48 20.82 23.01 6.39
CA GLU A 48 20.72 22.00 5.33
C GLU A 48 19.49 21.14 5.62
N ASN A 49 18.36 21.48 4.99
CA ASN A 49 17.22 20.61 4.82
C ASN A 49 17.69 19.44 3.96
N LYS A 50 18.27 18.43 4.59
CA LYS A 50 18.46 17.12 3.97
C LYS A 50 17.06 16.52 3.79
N LYS A 51 16.34 16.98 2.76
CA LYS A 51 15.21 16.25 2.16
C LYS A 51 15.62 14.79 2.12
N PRO A 52 14.79 13.82 2.55
CA PRO A 52 15.19 12.41 2.57
C PRO A 52 15.65 12.00 1.16
N ARG A 53 16.99 11.96 1.00
CA ARG A 53 17.67 11.70 -0.27
C ARG A 53 17.56 10.20 -0.54
N ARG A 54 16.39 9.72 -0.97
CA ARG A 54 16.18 8.35 -1.53
C ARG A 54 14.72 7.99 -1.91
N SER A 55 13.74 8.89 -1.85
CA SER A 55 12.33 8.53 -2.11
C SER A 55 11.97 8.24 -3.59
N GLY A 56 12.85 8.56 -4.54
CA GLY A 56 12.54 8.45 -5.97
C GLY A 56 12.21 7.04 -6.44
N SER A 57 13.00 6.03 -6.04
CA SER A 57 12.77 4.64 -6.46
C SER A 57 11.52 4.03 -5.82
N LEU A 58 11.22 4.40 -4.57
CA LEU A 58 10.02 3.95 -3.87
C LEU A 58 8.75 4.54 -4.49
N ALA A 59 8.77 5.84 -4.83
CA ALA A 59 7.67 6.48 -5.55
C ALA A 59 7.45 5.83 -6.93
N LEU A 60 8.53 5.52 -7.65
CA LEU A 60 8.46 4.80 -8.93
C LEU A 60 7.91 3.38 -8.78
N PHE A 61 8.31 2.67 -7.72
CA PHE A 61 7.79 1.35 -7.38
C PHE A 61 6.28 1.42 -7.14
N PHE A 62 5.82 2.29 -6.24
CA PHE A 62 4.40 2.40 -5.94
C PHE A 62 3.58 2.86 -7.13
N ARG A 63 4.11 3.76 -7.98
CA ARG A 63 3.47 4.13 -9.24
C ARG A 63 3.20 2.90 -10.12
N LYS A 64 4.21 2.05 -10.32
CA LYS A 64 4.06 0.80 -11.10
C LYS A 64 3.13 -0.20 -10.40
N PHE A 65 3.27 -0.34 -9.09
CA PHE A 65 2.44 -1.23 -8.26
C PHE A 65 0.95 -0.89 -8.37
N TYR A 66 0.60 0.38 -8.15
CA TYR A 66 -0.79 0.83 -8.21
C TYR A 66 -1.34 0.82 -9.64
N GLN A 67 -0.53 1.12 -10.66
CA GLN A 67 -0.94 0.94 -12.05
C GLN A 67 -1.30 -0.51 -12.36
N LEU A 68 -0.46 -1.46 -11.94
CA LEU A 68 -0.69 -2.89 -12.14
C LEU A 68 -1.95 -3.36 -11.41
N ALA A 69 -2.10 -2.97 -10.14
CA ALA A 69 -3.27 -3.32 -9.34
C ALA A 69 -4.57 -2.77 -9.95
N ALA A 70 -4.55 -1.51 -10.42
CA ALA A 70 -5.71 -0.87 -11.03
C ALA A 70 -6.13 -1.54 -12.35
N VAL A 71 -5.18 -1.96 -13.20
CA VAL A 71 -5.53 -2.70 -14.43
C VAL A 71 -6.17 -4.05 -14.09
N ARG A 72 -5.53 -4.83 -13.22
CA ARG A 72 -6.01 -6.18 -12.84
C ARG A 72 -7.37 -6.16 -12.18
N LEU A 73 -7.54 -5.25 -11.23
CA LEU A 73 -8.81 -5.11 -10.55
C LEU A 73 -9.86 -4.75 -11.61
N LYS A 74 -9.56 -3.88 -12.59
CA LYS A 74 -10.56 -3.34 -13.52
C LYS A 74 -11.08 -4.45 -14.42
N ASP A 75 -10.17 -5.24 -14.97
CA ASP A 75 -10.51 -6.43 -15.73
C ASP A 75 -11.41 -7.37 -14.92
N LEU A 76 -11.09 -7.61 -13.64
CA LEU A 76 -11.91 -8.43 -12.74
C LEU A 76 -13.32 -7.86 -12.56
N CYS A 77 -13.45 -6.56 -12.27
CA CYS A 77 -14.74 -5.90 -12.09
C CYS A 77 -15.56 -5.88 -13.39
N ASP A 78 -14.93 -5.69 -14.54
CA ASP A 78 -15.57 -5.71 -15.86
C ASP A 78 -16.10 -7.12 -16.23
N TRP A 79 -15.37 -8.18 -15.85
CA TRP A 79 -15.82 -9.56 -16.01
C TRP A 79 -16.92 -9.96 -15.02
N LEU A 80 -16.82 -9.49 -13.77
CA LEU A 80 -17.81 -9.75 -12.72
C LEU A 80 -19.05 -8.82 -12.80
N LYS A 81 -19.04 -7.84 -13.72
CA LYS A 81 -20.09 -6.83 -13.88
C LYS A 81 -20.34 -6.01 -12.60
N ILE A 82 -19.27 -5.69 -11.88
CA ILE A 82 -19.31 -4.91 -10.65
C ILE A 82 -19.14 -3.42 -10.98
N THR A 83 -20.08 -2.59 -10.53
CA THR A 83 -20.04 -1.13 -10.72
C THR A 83 -19.33 -0.38 -9.58
N TYR A 84 -19.10 -1.01 -8.44
CA TYR A 84 -18.50 -0.42 -7.22
C TYR A 84 -16.96 -0.41 -7.24
N TRP A 85 -16.38 -0.15 -8.41
CA TRP A 85 -14.93 -0.08 -8.62
C TRP A 85 -14.20 0.77 -7.58
N ASP A 86 -14.68 2.01 -7.38
CA ASP A 86 -14.03 3.02 -6.55
C ASP A 86 -13.96 2.61 -5.08
N LEU A 87 -15.00 1.92 -4.60
CA LEU A 87 -15.05 1.44 -3.22
C LEU A 87 -14.09 0.27 -3.01
N ILE A 88 -14.01 -0.65 -3.98
CA ILE A 88 -13.05 -1.76 -3.95
C ILE A 88 -11.62 -1.22 -3.99
N TRP A 89 -11.36 -0.26 -4.88
CA TRP A 89 -10.07 0.41 -4.97
C TRP A 89 -9.69 1.10 -3.66
N THR A 90 -10.62 1.85 -3.06
CA THR A 90 -10.40 2.55 -1.78
C THR A 90 -10.09 1.56 -0.65
N CYS A 91 -10.83 0.45 -0.58
CA CYS A 91 -10.59 -0.62 0.39
C CYS A 91 -9.19 -1.23 0.23
N PHE A 92 -8.83 -1.56 -1.01
CA PHE A 92 -7.51 -2.08 -1.34
C PHE A 92 -6.40 -1.08 -0.99
N GLU A 93 -6.48 0.17 -1.46
CA GLU A 93 -5.48 1.22 -1.20
C GLU A 93 -5.29 1.45 0.31
N THR A 94 -6.38 1.58 1.06
CA THR A 94 -6.35 1.75 2.51
C THR A 94 -5.64 0.58 3.20
N THR A 95 -5.84 -0.65 2.71
CA THR A 95 -5.16 -1.84 3.21
C THR A 95 -3.65 -1.74 2.97
N ILE A 96 -3.21 -1.35 1.77
CA ILE A 96 -1.79 -1.22 1.43
C ILE A 96 -1.09 -0.13 2.25
N VAL A 97 -1.76 1.01 2.45
CA VAL A 97 -1.18 2.17 3.15
C VAL A 97 -1.10 1.94 4.66
N ASN A 98 -2.15 1.38 5.27
CA ASN A 98 -2.24 1.28 6.73
C ASN A 98 -1.81 -0.09 7.27
N HIS A 99 -1.87 -1.14 6.44
CA HIS A 99 -1.61 -2.53 6.83
C HIS A 99 -0.64 -3.20 5.85
N VAL A 100 0.51 -2.55 5.58
CA VAL A 100 1.51 -3.05 4.62
C VAL A 100 2.05 -4.45 4.96
N GLY A 101 1.99 -4.85 6.24
CA GLY A 101 2.30 -6.20 6.69
C GLY A 101 1.47 -7.29 6.01
N LEU A 102 0.25 -6.95 5.58
CA LEU A 102 -0.62 -7.86 4.82
C LEU A 102 -0.05 -8.21 3.45
N MET A 103 0.88 -7.43 2.91
CA MET A 103 1.56 -7.77 1.67
C MET A 103 2.79 -8.65 1.87
N PHE A 104 3.31 -8.76 3.09
CA PHE A 104 4.53 -9.51 3.33
C PHE A 104 4.32 -10.99 3.02
N GLU A 105 5.18 -11.55 2.16
CA GLU A 105 5.09 -12.94 1.69
C GLU A 105 3.74 -13.33 1.06
N ARG A 106 2.97 -12.32 0.63
CA ARG A 106 1.67 -12.50 -0.01
C ARG A 106 1.66 -11.89 -1.39
N HIS A 107 0.85 -12.47 -2.26
CA HIS A 107 0.70 -11.99 -3.63
C HIS A 107 -0.33 -10.85 -3.66
N VAL A 108 -0.05 -9.78 -4.40
CA VAL A 108 -0.97 -8.63 -4.49
C VAL A 108 -2.38 -9.03 -4.93
N ASP A 109 -2.51 -10.02 -5.81
CA ASP A 109 -3.82 -10.48 -6.27
C ASP A 109 -4.63 -11.14 -5.15
N GLN A 110 -4.01 -11.69 -4.11
CA GLN A 110 -4.75 -12.20 -2.93
C GLN A 110 -5.51 -11.05 -2.26
N LEU A 111 -4.84 -9.91 -2.07
CA LEU A 111 -5.46 -8.73 -1.47
C LEU A 111 -6.54 -8.14 -2.40
N LEU A 112 -6.32 -8.13 -3.72
CA LEU A 112 -7.33 -7.68 -4.68
C LEU A 112 -8.59 -8.56 -4.63
N LEU A 113 -8.43 -9.89 -4.66
CA LEU A 113 -9.55 -10.83 -4.61
C LEU A 113 -10.33 -10.71 -3.29
N CYS A 114 -9.62 -10.52 -2.17
CA CYS A 114 -10.24 -10.26 -0.87
C CYS A 114 -10.99 -8.92 -0.83
N ALA A 115 -10.42 -7.84 -1.37
CA ALA A 115 -11.05 -6.53 -1.42
C ALA A 115 -12.35 -6.56 -2.24
N ILE A 116 -12.34 -7.21 -3.41
CA ILE A 116 -13.55 -7.43 -4.22
C ILE A 116 -14.61 -8.14 -3.38
N TYR A 117 -14.24 -9.27 -2.77
CA TYR A 117 -15.19 -10.09 -2.04
C TYR A 117 -15.84 -9.35 -0.86
N VAL A 118 -15.03 -8.72 -0.01
CA VAL A 118 -15.51 -7.99 1.18
C VAL A 118 -16.41 -6.83 0.78
N VAL A 119 -15.99 -6.01 -0.19
CA VAL A 119 -16.80 -4.87 -0.62
C VAL A 119 -18.10 -5.32 -1.27
N CYS A 120 -18.08 -6.34 -2.14
CA CYS A 120 -19.30 -6.91 -2.70
C CYS A 120 -20.28 -7.31 -1.61
N LYS A 121 -19.82 -8.05 -0.59
CA LYS A 121 -20.65 -8.46 0.55
C LYS A 121 -21.27 -7.27 1.28
N ILE A 122 -20.52 -6.20 1.50
CA ILE A 122 -20.99 -4.98 2.19
C ILE A 122 -22.06 -4.26 1.36
N VAL A 123 -21.86 -4.12 0.05
CA VAL A 123 -22.82 -3.42 -0.82
C VAL A 123 -24.01 -4.30 -1.25
N GLY A 124 -24.13 -5.51 -0.71
CA GLY A 124 -25.21 -6.44 -0.99
C GLY A 124 -25.05 -7.24 -2.29
N LEU A 125 -23.93 -7.12 -3.00
CA LEU A 125 -23.58 -8.02 -4.09
C LEU A 125 -23.12 -9.36 -3.52
N GLN A 126 -23.63 -10.47 -4.06
CA GLN A 126 -23.35 -11.81 -3.52
C GLN A 126 -22.63 -12.74 -4.52
N PRO A 127 -21.56 -12.32 -5.22
CA PRO A 127 -20.75 -13.26 -5.96
C PRO A 127 -20.09 -14.25 -4.98
N SER A 128 -20.07 -15.53 -5.34
CA SER A 128 -19.28 -16.49 -4.56
C SER A 128 -17.79 -16.20 -4.78
N PHE A 129 -16.95 -16.55 -3.81
CA PHE A 129 -15.50 -16.45 -4.00
C PHE A 129 -15.03 -17.32 -5.18
N VAL A 130 -15.75 -18.42 -5.46
CA VAL A 130 -15.50 -19.29 -6.62
C VAL A 130 -15.76 -18.55 -7.94
N ASP A 131 -16.78 -17.71 -8.02
CA ASP A 131 -17.05 -16.90 -9.22
C ASP A 131 -15.95 -15.86 -9.44
N ILE A 132 -15.50 -15.21 -8.35
CA ILE A 132 -14.36 -14.28 -8.39
C ILE A 132 -13.10 -15.00 -8.87
N LEU A 133 -12.79 -16.20 -8.34
CA LEU A 133 -11.66 -17.02 -8.77
C LEU A 133 -11.80 -17.54 -10.22
N ARG A 134 -13.03 -17.75 -10.71
CA ARG A 134 -13.27 -18.09 -12.11
C ARG A 134 -12.84 -16.94 -13.02
N CYS A 135 -13.26 -15.71 -12.71
CA CYS A 135 -12.86 -14.52 -13.46
C CYS A 135 -11.35 -14.26 -13.37
N TYR A 136 -10.76 -14.44 -12.19
CA TYR A 136 -9.32 -14.28 -11.96
C TYR A 136 -8.45 -15.08 -12.93
N ARG A 137 -8.86 -16.31 -13.26
CA ARG A 137 -8.11 -17.19 -14.16
C ARG A 137 -7.99 -16.68 -15.60
N TYR A 138 -8.74 -15.66 -16.00
CA TYR A 138 -8.59 -15.03 -17.31
C TYR A 138 -7.49 -13.97 -17.36
N LEU A 139 -6.94 -13.55 -16.21
CA LEU A 139 -5.80 -12.63 -16.22
C LEU A 139 -4.55 -13.34 -16.76
N PRO A 140 -3.73 -12.69 -17.62
CA PRO A 140 -2.59 -13.34 -18.28
C PRO A 140 -1.56 -13.97 -17.34
N GLN A 141 -1.36 -13.37 -16.17
CA GLN A 141 -0.41 -13.82 -15.14
C GLN A 141 -1.03 -14.76 -14.09
N ALA A 142 -2.32 -15.06 -14.17
CA ALA A 142 -3.01 -15.79 -13.12
C ALA A 142 -2.48 -17.23 -13.03
N THR A 143 -2.08 -17.62 -11.82
CA THR A 143 -1.67 -18.99 -11.52
C THR A 143 -2.47 -19.53 -10.35
N SER A 144 -2.68 -20.85 -10.34
CA SER A 144 -3.51 -21.49 -9.31
C SER A 144 -2.87 -21.45 -7.92
N SER A 145 -1.54 -21.43 -7.84
CA SER A 145 -0.80 -21.31 -6.58
C SER A 145 -1.13 -20.03 -5.82
N VAL A 146 -1.44 -18.92 -6.53
CA VAL A 146 -1.77 -17.62 -5.90
C VAL A 146 -2.96 -17.73 -4.94
N TYR A 147 -3.97 -18.54 -5.26
CA TYR A 147 -5.16 -18.70 -4.40
C TYR A 147 -5.23 -20.05 -3.68
N ARG A 148 -4.38 -21.02 -4.02
CA ARG A 148 -4.31 -22.32 -3.34
C ARG A 148 -3.28 -22.36 -2.22
N ASN A 149 -2.18 -21.63 -2.37
CA ASN A 149 -1.05 -21.63 -1.44
C ASN A 149 -0.93 -20.23 -0.82
N VAL A 150 -1.85 -19.90 0.08
CA VAL A 150 -1.90 -18.60 0.76
C VAL A 150 -1.27 -18.71 2.13
N LEU A 151 -0.40 -17.77 2.48
CA LEU A 151 0.19 -17.67 3.80
C LEU A 151 -0.88 -17.35 4.85
N VAL A 152 -1.02 -18.20 5.87
CA VAL A 152 -2.00 -18.08 6.95
C VAL A 152 -1.39 -17.48 8.23
N SER A 153 -0.18 -16.92 8.15
CA SER A 153 0.43 -16.25 9.30
C SER A 153 -0.32 -14.96 9.66
N PRO A 154 -0.32 -14.57 10.95
CA PRO A 154 -0.86 -13.29 11.38
C PRO A 154 -0.18 -12.13 10.65
N ASP A 155 -0.90 -11.01 10.55
CA ASP A 155 -0.33 -9.76 10.05
C ASP A 155 0.87 -9.35 10.90
N ARG A 156 1.99 -8.99 10.25
CA ARG A 156 3.20 -8.53 10.92
C ARG A 156 3.29 -7.02 10.76
N CYS A 157 3.36 -6.30 11.88
CA CYS A 157 3.65 -4.87 11.82
C CYS A 157 5.04 -4.65 11.20
N LEU A 158 5.25 -3.47 10.60
CA LEU A 158 6.60 -3.05 10.15
C LEU A 158 7.63 -3.13 11.28
N ASP A 159 7.23 -2.93 12.53
CA ASP A 159 8.12 -3.02 13.68
C ASP A 159 8.46 -4.48 14.02
N ASP A 160 7.52 -5.41 13.84
CA ASP A 160 7.78 -6.85 13.99
C ASP A 160 8.78 -7.34 12.93
N LEU A 161 8.67 -6.83 11.70
CA LEU A 161 9.59 -7.12 10.59
C LEU A 161 11.00 -6.55 10.81
N LYS A 162 11.13 -5.40 11.48
CA LYS A 162 12.44 -4.79 11.78
C LYS A 162 13.13 -5.45 12.96
N ASN A 163 12.36 -5.93 13.93
CA ASN A 163 12.87 -6.59 15.13
C ASN A 163 13.24 -8.06 14.90
N ALA A 164 12.72 -8.66 13.82
CA ALA A 164 13.23 -9.92 13.31
C ALA A 164 14.64 -9.70 12.74
N ASN A 165 15.67 -9.79 13.59
CA ASN A 165 17.09 -9.92 13.22
C ASN A 165 17.38 -11.22 12.45
N ASP A 166 16.40 -11.78 11.78
CA ASP A 166 16.47 -13.11 11.22
C ASP A 166 15.70 -13.24 9.91
N LEU A 167 16.18 -12.50 8.91
CA LEU A 167 15.96 -12.83 7.50
C LEU A 167 16.76 -14.08 7.09
N THR A 168 17.59 -14.65 7.98
CA THR A 168 18.51 -15.76 7.74
C THR A 168 18.00 -17.14 8.19
N GLU A 169 17.21 -17.31 9.27
CA GLU A 169 16.59 -18.61 9.58
C GLU A 169 15.33 -18.87 8.73
N LEU A 170 14.63 -17.85 8.22
CA LEU A 170 13.46 -18.07 7.34
C LEU A 170 13.81 -18.68 5.97
N VAL A 171 15.03 -18.49 5.48
CA VAL A 171 15.53 -19.16 4.25
C VAL A 171 16.10 -20.55 4.55
N ARG A 172 16.34 -20.89 5.83
CA ARG A 172 16.96 -22.17 6.24
C ARG A 172 15.97 -23.30 6.50
N VAL A 173 14.66 -23.03 6.46
CA VAL A 173 13.60 -24.03 6.77
C VAL A 173 12.80 -24.47 5.53
N ASN A 174 13.19 -24.05 4.32
CA ASN A 174 12.63 -24.58 3.05
C ASN A 174 13.63 -25.46 2.30
#